data_AF-A0A7X1H822-F1
#
_entry.id   AF-A0A7X1H822-F1
#
_cell.length_a   1.000
_cell.length_b   1.000
_cell.length_c   1.000
_cell.angle_alpha   90.00
_cell.angle_beta   90.00
_cell.angle_gamma   90.00
#
_symmetry.space_group_name_H-M   'P 1'
#
loop_
_entity.id
_entity.type
_entity.pdbx_description
1 polymer ?
#
loop_
_entity_poly.entity_id
_entity_poly.type
_entity_poly.pdbx_seq_one_letter_code
_entity_poly.pdbx_strand_id
1 'polypeptide(L)' 'AKGRQQHRADARGLFCFWAVRELNVSLSELARRLMMTPAGVGYAVQRGESIVRHYGYSLLK' A
#
# COMPACT_ATOMS: atom_id res chain seq x y z
N ALA A 1 -8.21 2.22 20.05
CA ALA A 1 -9.26 2.86 19.24
C ALA A 1 -9.12 2.45 17.78
N LYS A 2 -10.18 1.89 17.20
CA LYS A 2 -10.22 1.25 15.86
C LYS A 2 -9.75 2.17 14.72
N GLY A 3 -10.10 3.47 14.76
CA GLY A 3 -9.73 4.44 13.72
C GLY A 3 -8.23 4.69 13.56
N ARG A 4 -7.45 4.73 14.65
CA ARG A 4 -5.99 4.92 14.58
C ARG A 4 -5.28 3.76 13.86
N GLN A 5 -5.79 2.54 14.01
CA GLN A 5 -5.27 1.37 13.30
C GLN A 5 -5.66 1.39 11.82
N GLN A 6 -6.87 1.85 11.51
CA GLN A 6 -7.32 2.01 10.13
C GLN A 6 -6.47 3.02 9.36
N HIS A 7 -6.20 4.20 9.91
CA HIS A 7 -5.37 5.21 9.24
C HIS A 7 -3.96 4.68 8.93
N ARG A 8 -3.37 3.90 9.84
CA ARG A 8 -2.06 3.24 9.61
C ARG A 8 -2.13 2.19 8.52
N ALA A 9 -3.22 1.42 8.45
CA ALA A 9 -3.43 0.42 7.42
C ALA A 9 -3.65 1.05 6.03
N ASP A 10 -4.37 2.17 5.98
CA ASP A 10 -4.66 2.93 4.77
C ASP A 10 -3.38 3.59 4.22
N ALA A 11 -2.62 4.27 5.09
CA ALA A 11 -1.33 4.85 4.73
C ALA A 11 -0.35 3.79 4.20
N ARG A 12 -0.30 2.61 4.83
CA ARG A 12 0.50 1.48 4.34
C ARG A 12 0.01 0.98 2.99
N GLY A 13 -1.31 0.90 2.80
CA GLY A 13 -1.89 0.49 1.53
C GLY A 13 -1.47 1.42 0.39
N LEU A 14 -1.60 2.73 0.59
CA LEU A 14 -1.16 3.75 -0.37
C LEU A 14 0.33 3.62 -0.70
N PHE A 15 1.18 3.55 0.33
CA PHE A 15 2.61 3.34 0.15
C PHE A 15 2.93 2.09 -0.67
N CYS A 16 2.32 0.95 -0.33
CA CYS A 16 2.55 -0.30 -1.05
C CYS A 16 2.06 -0.23 -2.49
N PHE A 17 0.89 0.38 -2.73
CA PHE A 17 0.35 0.56 -4.07
C PHE A 17 1.29 1.37 -4.95
N TRP A 18 1.74 2.53 -4.50
CA TRP A 18 2.66 3.38 -5.25
C TRP A 18 4.02 2.73 -5.48
N ALA A 19 4.58 2.09 -4.44
CA ALA A 19 5.84 1.37 -4.57
C ALA A 19 5.79 0.28 -5.65
N VAL A 20 4.70 -0.49 -5.71
CA VAL A 20 4.57 -1.59 -6.67
C VAL A 20 4.14 -1.10 -8.05
N ARG A 21 3.15 -0.22 -8.14
CA ARG A 21 2.52 0.16 -9.42
C ARG A 21 3.22 1.31 -10.12
N GLU A 22 3.66 2.32 -9.39
CA GLU A 22 4.24 3.53 -9.97
C GLU A 22 5.77 3.48 -9.95
N LEU A 23 6.36 2.94 -8.88
CA LEU A 23 7.82 2.85 -8.72
C LEU A 23 8.40 1.49 -9.14
N ASN A 24 7.56 0.56 -9.61
CA ASN A 24 7.93 -0.77 -10.11
C ASN A 24 8.81 -1.60 -9.16
N VAL A 25 8.64 -1.41 -7.85
CA VAL A 25 9.28 -2.24 -6.83
C VAL A 25 8.58 -3.60 -6.81
N SER A 26 9.35 -4.69 -6.85
CA SER A 26 8.75 -6.02 -6.79
C SER A 26 8.08 -6.28 -5.43
N LEU A 27 6.96 -7.00 -5.47
CA LEU A 27 6.18 -7.38 -4.28
C LEU A 27 7.05 -8.08 -3.22
N SER A 28 7.94 -8.98 -3.65
CA SER A 28 8.83 -9.75 -2.78
C SER A 28 9.89 -8.86 -2.11
N GLU A 29 10.48 -7.92 -2.84
CA GLU A 29 11.46 -6.98 -2.27
C GLU A 29 10.79 -6.05 -1.26
N LEU A 30 9.59 -5.57 -1.58
CA LEU A 30 8.82 -4.73 -0.68
C LEU A 30 8.42 -5.47 0.60
N ALA A 31 8.01 -6.73 0.48
CA ALA A 31 7.70 -7.59 1.62
C ALA A 31 8.90 -7.77 2.56
N ARG A 32 10.09 -7.99 1.99
CA ARG A 32 11.35 -8.08 2.75
C ARG A 32 11.65 -6.78 3.50
N ARG A 33 11.57 -5.63 2.83
CA ARG A 33 11.83 -4.31 3.44
C ARG A 33 10.86 -3.93 4.55
N LEU A 34 9.59 -4.32 4.40
CA LEU A 34 8.54 -4.02 5.37
C LEU A 34 8.39 -5.08 6.47
N MET A 35 9.20 -6.14 6.45
CA MET A 35 9.07 -7.30 7.34
C MET A 35 7.63 -7.86 7.34
N MET A 36 7.05 -7.99 6.14
CA MET A 36 5.71 -8.51 5.91
C MET A 36 5.76 -9.77 5.04
N THR A 37 4.69 -10.55 5.07
CA THR A 37 4.52 -11.64 4.10
C THR A 37 4.21 -11.06 2.71
N PRO A 38 4.60 -11.73 1.61
CA PRO A 38 4.22 -11.30 0.26
C PRO A 38 2.71 -11.16 0.08
N ALA A 39 1.92 -12.07 0.68
CA ALA A 39 0.46 -11.99 0.69
C ALA A 39 -0.05 -10.75 1.45
N GLY A 40 0.57 -10.41 2.59
CA GLY A 40 0.23 -9.21 3.36
C GLY A 40 0.51 -7.92 2.60
N VAL A 41 1.61 -7.87 1.84
CA VAL A 41 1.89 -6.74 0.94
C VAL A 41 0.90 -6.72 -0.22
N GLY A 42 0.59 -7.86 -0.84
CA GLY A 42 -0.40 -7.94 -1.91
C GLY A 42 -1.77 -7.40 -1.48
N TYR A 43 -2.21 -7.77 -0.27
CA TYR A 43 -3.44 -7.22 0.32
C TYR A 43 -3.35 -5.71 0.57
N ALA A 44 -2.20 -5.21 1.05
CA ALA A 44 -2.00 -3.78 1.24
C ALA A 44 -2.05 -3.01 -0.09
N VAL A 45 -1.44 -3.54 -1.16
CA VAL A 45 -1.50 -2.96 -2.51
C VAL A 45 -2.95 -2.85 -2.99
N GLN A 46 -3.73 -3.93 -2.87
CA GLN A 46 -5.15 -3.93 -3.26
C GLN A 46 -5.98 -2.91 -2.46
N ARG A 47 -5.74 -2.78 -1.16
CA ARG A 47 -6.36 -1.73 -0.34
C ARG A 47 -5.96 -0.34 -0.85
N GLY A 48 -4.68 -0.11 -1.11
CA GLY A 48 -4.16 1.17 -1.60
C GLY A 48 -4.77 1.57 -2.93
N GLU A 49 -4.91 0.62 -3.86
CA GLU A 49 -5.56 0.82 -5.15
C GLU A 49 -7.02 1.28 -4.99
N SER A 50 -7.78 0.66 -4.09
CA SER A 50 -9.15 1.08 -3.78
C SER A 50 -9.22 2.49 -3.21
N ILE A 51 -8.27 2.87 -2.34
CA ILE A 51 -8.21 4.22 -1.76
C ILE A 51 -7.86 5.26 -2.82
N VAL A 52 -6.84 4.99 -3.65
CA VAL A 52 -6.45 5.85 -4.78
C VAL A 52 -7.64 6.10 -5.70
N ARG A 53 -8.36 5.04 -6.09
CA ARG A 53 -9.55 5.15 -6.96
C ARG A 53 -10.68 5.94 -6.32
N HIS A 54 -10.91 5.74 -5.02
CA HIS A 54 -12.02 6.40 -4.33
C HIS A 54 -11.77 7.89 -4.10
N TYR A 55 -10.53 8.27 -3.75
CA TYR A 55 -10.19 9.65 -3.37
C TYR A 55 -9.44 10.43 -4.45
N GLY A 56 -9.08 9.80 -5.57
CA GLY A 56 -8.34 10.45 -6.66
C GLY A 56 -6.90 10.83 -6.28
N TYR A 57 -6.25 10.04 -5.43
CA TYR A 57 -4.87 10.31 -5.02
C TYR A 57 -3.86 9.88 -6.09
N SER A 58 -2.78 10.64 -6.23
CA SER A 58 -1.62 10.30 -7.06
C SER A 58 -0.33 10.48 -6.25
N LEU A 59 0.72 9.70 -6.54
CA LEU A 59 2.01 9.84 -5.85
C LEU A 59 2.65 11.19 -6.19
N LEU A 60 2.64 11.54 -7.48
CA LEU A 60 3.12 12.81 -8.03
C LEU A 60 1.99 13.44 -8.85
N LYS A 61 2.01 14.77 -8.94
CA LYS A 61 1.09 15.55 -9.77
C LYS A 61 1.69 15.80 -11.15
#